data_AF-A0A840QHY6-F1
#
_entry.id   AF-A0A840QHY6-F1
#
_cell.length_a   1.000
_cell.length_b   1.000
_cell.length_c   1.000
_cell.angle_alpha   90.00
_cell.angle_beta   90.00
_cell.angle_gamma   90.00
#
_symmetry.space_group_name_H-M   'P 1'
#
loop_
_entity.id
_entity.type
_entity.pdbx_description
1 polymer ?
#
loop_
_entity_poly.entity_id
_entity_poly.type
_entity_poly.pdbx_seq_one_letter_code
_entity_poly.pdbx_strand_id
1 'polypeptide(L)'
;MTTDVARLEKAEKTTQERFAEFLRIYASLNTRLAYATDLGIPLEWVPGYRPADPQRRRGRARRSEPTGLEWLAWCLRNGFTSFAEIRVEHVERWLEDLARAGYRDATRARMLSAVSAFYRKYLMREGLSDHNPAALVDRAAQHLNRAGGTPSTTAMWSFEACRALLLAAYLLADRSRNGRRDRAMIEVLIGTGVRAEELVGVNLADYHRPTPGGPGSLRVHGKGAKDRRVALAAPVADALESYLADRVLPTVPALPGQNAIPTREPLFLTSTGARVHVSHVQALLRRLCATFTPDSPPRARWLRDLLTTESAAFIATHLAPLRETIHPHSARHSYATHAIDRGAEPRQVQRDLGHAALTTTEGYLHDANNLANSATHELSPALHRGWLSPTIPG
;
A
#
# COMPACT_ATOMS: atom_id res chain seq x y z
N MET A 1 24.50 42.95 28.43
CA MET A 1 25.29 41.74 28.08
C MET A 1 24.31 40.61 27.82
N THR A 2 23.86 40.48 26.57
CA THR A 2 24.43 39.50 25.62
C THR A 2 24.07 38.06 25.99
N THR A 3 22.77 37.76 26.13
CA THR A 3 22.37 36.36 26.32
C THR A 3 21.11 35.92 25.57
N ASP A 4 20.23 36.82 25.08
CA ASP A 4 19.02 36.40 24.34
C ASP A 4 18.79 37.04 22.96
N VAL A 5 19.50 38.11 22.58
CA VAL A 5 19.43 38.66 21.20
C VAL A 5 20.32 37.85 20.23
N ALA A 6 21.28 37.10 20.78
CA ALA A 6 22.22 36.27 20.04
C ALA A 6 21.87 34.76 20.06
N ARG A 7 20.75 34.36 20.68
CA ARG A 7 20.28 32.97 20.69
C ARG A 7 19.29 32.70 19.55
N LEU A 8 19.82 32.85 18.35
CA LEU A 8 19.36 32.23 17.10
C LEU A 8 18.38 33.07 16.27
N GLU A 9 18.87 34.21 15.76
CA GLU A 9 18.77 34.49 14.32
C GLU A 9 18.82 33.13 13.60
N LYS A 10 17.68 32.69 13.03
CA LYS A 10 17.47 31.37 12.42
C LYS A 10 18.79 30.84 11.86
N ALA A 11 19.43 29.88 12.55
CA ALA A 11 20.59 29.20 11.99
C ALA A 11 20.22 28.81 10.56
N GLU A 12 20.91 29.40 9.59
CA GLU A 12 20.49 29.41 8.20
C GLU A 12 20.27 27.96 7.78
N LYS A 13 19.00 27.55 7.63
CA LYS A 13 18.68 26.13 7.45
C LYS A 13 19.39 25.65 6.20
N THR A 14 20.25 24.65 6.34
CA THR A 14 20.94 24.03 5.21
C THR A 14 19.91 23.57 4.18
N THR A 15 20.30 23.55 2.90
CA THR A 15 19.43 23.08 1.81
C THR A 15 18.86 21.69 2.11
N GLN A 16 19.68 20.80 2.69
CA GLN A 16 19.25 19.49 3.15
C GLN A 16 18.11 19.56 4.17
N GLU A 17 18.24 20.39 5.21
CA GLU A 17 17.23 20.49 6.28
C GLU A 17 15.91 21.08 5.75
N ARG A 18 15.98 22.02 4.80
CA ARG A 18 14.80 22.57 4.10
C ARG A 18 14.02 21.49 3.37
N PHE A 19 14.70 20.64 2.59
CA PHE A 19 14.04 19.53 1.90
C PHE A 19 13.54 18.45 2.88
N ALA A 20 14.31 18.16 3.92
CA ALA A 20 13.89 17.24 4.97
C ALA A 20 12.58 17.70 5.64
N GLU A 21 12.43 18.99 5.92
CA GLU A 21 11.21 19.56 6.50
C GLU A 21 9.98 19.36 5.61
N PHE A 22 10.08 19.66 4.31
CA PHE A 22 9.02 19.36 3.36
C PHE A 22 8.63 17.88 3.39
N LEU A 23 9.62 16.99 3.40
CA LEU A 23 9.36 15.56 3.41
C LEU A 23 8.73 15.08 4.73
N ARG A 24 9.07 15.70 5.88
CA ARG A 24 8.45 15.36 7.19
C ARG A 24 6.95 15.64 7.25
N ILE A 25 6.38 16.43 6.33
CA ILE A 25 4.93 16.60 6.18
C ILE A 25 4.24 15.24 5.92
N TYR A 26 4.95 14.28 5.34
CA TYR A 26 4.42 12.97 5.00
C TYR A 26 4.92 11.89 5.98
N ALA A 27 3.99 11.29 6.71
CA ALA A 27 4.30 10.20 7.64
C ALA A 27 4.91 8.96 6.94
N SER A 28 4.42 8.62 5.74
CA SER A 28 4.88 7.46 4.98
C SER A 28 6.29 7.68 4.40
N LEU A 29 7.24 6.82 4.76
CA LEU A 29 8.58 6.80 4.14
C LEU A 29 8.48 6.57 2.62
N ASN A 30 7.55 5.74 2.15
CA ASN A 30 7.37 5.50 0.71
C ASN A 30 6.92 6.77 -0.02
N THR A 31 6.03 7.56 0.59
CA THR A 31 5.62 8.86 0.01
C THR A 31 6.80 9.83 -0.03
N ARG A 32 7.58 9.90 1.05
CA ARG A 32 8.80 10.73 1.09
C ARG A 32 9.79 10.36 -0.01
N LEU A 33 10.08 9.06 -0.16
CA LEU A 33 10.98 8.57 -1.20
C LEU A 33 10.45 8.85 -2.61
N ALA A 34 9.15 8.64 -2.86
CA ALA A 34 8.56 8.92 -4.17
C ALA A 34 8.67 10.42 -4.54
N TYR A 35 8.39 11.30 -3.58
CA TYR A 35 8.48 12.75 -3.79
C TYR A 35 9.92 13.20 -3.97
N ALA A 36 10.85 12.65 -3.19
CA ALA A 36 12.27 12.93 -3.34
C ALA A 36 12.77 12.52 -4.73
N THR A 37 12.43 11.32 -5.20
CA THR A 37 12.77 10.88 -6.56
C THR A 37 12.18 11.78 -7.64
N ASP A 38 10.92 12.20 -7.51
CA ASP A 38 10.27 13.03 -8.55
C ASP A 38 10.80 14.45 -8.63
N LEU A 39 11.17 15.00 -7.47
CA LEU A 39 11.74 16.34 -7.37
C LEU A 39 13.25 16.34 -7.66
N GLY A 40 13.92 15.20 -7.55
CA GLY A 40 15.38 15.11 -7.68
C GLY A 40 16.11 15.47 -6.39
N ILE A 41 15.45 15.27 -5.25
CA ILE A 41 16.06 15.43 -3.92
C ILE A 41 16.91 14.18 -3.63
N PRO A 42 18.18 14.33 -3.23
CA PRO A 42 19.02 13.20 -2.85
C PRO A 42 18.36 12.32 -1.77
N LEU A 43 18.39 10.99 -1.95
CA LEU A 43 17.67 10.06 -1.07
C LEU A 43 18.23 10.06 0.35
N GLU A 44 19.53 10.33 0.51
CA GLU A 44 20.22 10.53 1.78
C GLU A 44 19.65 11.71 2.59
N TRP A 45 18.97 12.66 1.96
CA TRP A 45 18.30 13.77 2.65
C TRP A 45 16.90 13.40 3.13
N VAL A 46 16.38 12.23 2.74
CA VAL A 46 15.05 11.77 3.09
C VAL A 46 15.04 11.28 4.55
N PRO A 47 14.24 11.89 5.44
CA PRO A 47 14.22 11.47 6.85
C PRO A 47 13.76 10.01 6.98
N GLY A 48 14.52 9.22 7.73
CA GLY A 48 14.23 7.78 7.93
C GLY A 48 14.63 6.88 6.76
N TYR A 49 15.24 7.41 5.69
CA TYR A 49 15.89 6.58 4.68
C TYR A 49 17.17 5.96 5.25
N ARG A 50 17.38 4.69 4.93
CA ARG A 50 18.65 3.99 5.14
C ARG A 50 19.04 3.36 3.80
N PRO A 51 20.29 3.57 3.33
CA PRO A 51 20.77 2.91 2.12
C PRO A 51 20.56 1.40 2.22
N ALA A 52 20.19 0.78 1.10
CA ALA A 52 20.08 -0.67 1.04
C ALA A 52 21.47 -1.29 1.25
N ASP A 53 21.52 -2.37 2.02
CA ASP A 53 22.73 -3.18 2.19
C ASP A 53 23.19 -3.72 0.82
N PRO A 54 24.40 -3.36 0.34
CA PRO A 54 24.92 -3.77 -0.96
C PRO A 54 24.97 -5.30 -1.14
N GLN A 55 25.03 -6.05 -0.04
CA GLN A 55 25.12 -7.51 -0.05
C GLN A 55 23.76 -8.20 -0.18
N ARG A 56 22.65 -7.47 0.00
CA ARG A 56 21.29 -8.02 -0.18
C ARG A 56 20.87 -7.96 -1.65
N ARG A 57 21.06 -9.06 -2.38
CA ARG A 57 20.47 -9.26 -3.72
C ARG A 57 18.94 -9.23 -3.66
N ARG A 58 18.28 -8.21 -4.21
CA ARG A 58 16.92 -8.33 -4.78
C ARG A 58 16.60 -7.29 -5.86
N GLY A 59 15.95 -7.79 -6.92
CA GLY A 59 14.79 -7.23 -7.64
C GLY A 59 14.95 -5.85 -8.29
N ARG A 60 14.68 -5.80 -9.61
CA ARG A 60 14.72 -4.64 -10.53
C ARG A 60 15.03 -3.32 -9.82
N ALA A 61 16.28 -2.86 -9.97
CA ALA A 61 16.75 -1.58 -9.47
C ALA A 61 15.71 -0.49 -9.79
N ARG A 62 15.31 0.29 -8.78
CA ARG A 62 14.78 1.64 -9.06
C ARG A 62 15.83 2.32 -9.93
N ARG A 63 15.41 3.02 -11.01
CA ARG A 63 16.33 3.79 -11.86
C ARG A 63 17.27 4.57 -10.93
N SER A 64 18.53 4.15 -10.89
CA SER A 64 19.53 4.65 -9.95
C SER A 64 20.20 5.90 -10.48
N GLU A 65 20.07 6.17 -11.78
CA GLU A 65 20.68 7.32 -12.43
C GLU A 65 19.64 8.44 -12.60
N PRO A 66 19.94 9.65 -12.08
CA PRO A 66 19.17 10.84 -12.36
C PRO A 66 19.10 11.04 -13.88
N THR A 67 17.89 11.18 -14.41
CA THR A 67 17.71 11.50 -15.83
C THR A 67 18.00 12.97 -16.13
N GLY A 68 18.23 13.77 -15.08
CA GLY A 68 18.26 15.20 -15.11
C GLY A 68 16.85 15.80 -15.18
N LEU A 69 15.85 15.10 -15.72
CA LEU A 69 14.51 15.65 -15.90
C LEU A 69 13.68 15.70 -14.60
N GLU A 70 14.27 15.32 -13.47
CA GLU A 70 13.71 15.61 -12.16
C GLU A 70 13.56 17.12 -11.97
N TRP A 71 12.48 17.56 -11.32
CA TRP A 71 12.06 18.97 -11.32
C TRP A 71 13.16 19.96 -10.95
N LEU A 72 13.87 19.73 -9.83
CA LEU A 72 14.91 20.64 -9.36
C LEU A 72 16.11 20.71 -10.32
N ALA A 73 16.51 19.56 -10.85
CA ALA A 73 17.60 19.49 -11.82
C ALA A 73 17.21 20.15 -13.15
N TRP A 74 15.96 20.00 -13.59
CA TRP A 74 15.43 20.70 -14.76
C TRP A 74 15.40 22.21 -14.55
N CYS A 75 14.95 22.70 -13.39
CA CYS A 75 14.96 24.13 -13.07
C CYS A 75 16.37 24.73 -13.16
N LEU A 76 17.34 24.07 -12.53
CA LEU A 76 18.74 24.53 -12.53
C LEU A 76 19.34 24.54 -13.94
N ARG A 77 19.11 23.50 -14.75
CA ARG A 77 19.59 23.45 -16.14
C ARG A 77 18.97 24.51 -17.04
N ASN A 78 17.76 24.97 -16.71
CA ASN A 78 17.08 26.03 -17.44
C ASN A 78 17.33 27.43 -16.83
N GLY A 79 18.29 27.56 -15.91
CA GLY A 79 18.74 28.85 -15.39
C GLY A 79 17.86 29.47 -14.31
N PHE A 80 16.87 28.75 -13.77
CA PHE A 80 16.04 29.27 -12.69
C PHE A 80 16.80 29.28 -11.37
N THR A 81 16.91 30.44 -10.75
CA THR A 81 17.55 30.62 -9.44
C THR A 81 16.53 30.90 -8.33
N SER A 82 15.28 31.21 -8.69
CA SER A 82 14.17 31.42 -7.76
C SER A 82 12.91 30.66 -8.18
N PHE A 83 12.22 30.07 -7.21
CA PHE A 83 10.93 29.42 -7.46
C PHE A 83 9.79 30.41 -7.72
N ALA A 84 9.97 31.69 -7.38
CA ALA A 84 8.99 32.75 -7.63
C ALA A 84 8.95 33.20 -9.11
N GLU A 85 9.99 32.93 -9.88
CA GLU A 85 10.07 33.25 -11.31
C GLU A 85 9.34 32.22 -12.19
N ILE A 86 9.14 31.02 -11.66
CA ILE A 86 8.60 29.90 -12.41
C ILE A 86 7.10 30.07 -12.59
N ARG A 87 6.70 30.36 -13.83
CA ARG A 87 5.31 30.38 -14.30
C ARG A 87 4.82 29.04 -14.91
N VAL A 88 3.54 28.98 -15.27
CA VAL A 88 2.85 27.77 -15.75
C VAL A 88 3.47 27.22 -17.03
N GLU A 89 3.84 28.09 -17.96
CA GLU A 89 4.47 27.77 -19.24
C GLU A 89 5.81 27.02 -19.07
N HIS A 90 6.53 27.26 -17.97
CA HIS A 90 7.75 26.52 -17.66
C HIS A 90 7.45 25.10 -17.17
N VAL A 91 6.38 24.94 -16.39
CA VAL A 91 5.93 23.62 -15.95
C VAL A 91 5.44 22.81 -17.15
N GLU A 92 4.73 23.44 -18.09
CA GLU A 92 4.27 22.82 -19.33
C GLU A 92 5.46 22.41 -20.22
N ARG A 93 6.44 23.29 -20.41
CA ARG A 93 7.70 22.95 -21.11
C ARG A 93 8.42 21.76 -20.47
N TRP A 94 8.50 21.71 -19.15
CA TRP A 94 9.07 20.57 -18.43
C TRP A 94 8.29 19.26 -18.69
N LEU A 95 6.96 19.33 -18.72
CA LEU A 95 6.11 18.16 -19.02
C LEU A 95 6.27 17.66 -20.44
N GLU A 96 6.51 18.56 -21.39
CA GLU A 96 6.84 18.24 -22.78
C GLU A 96 8.22 17.59 -22.90
N ASP A 97 9.22 18.09 -22.18
CA ASP A 97 10.56 17.47 -22.13
C ASP A 97 10.51 16.05 -21.58
N LEU A 98 9.70 15.82 -20.53
CA LEU A 98 9.45 14.48 -20.01
C LEU A 98 8.77 13.59 -21.06
N ALA A 99 7.78 14.11 -21.80
CA ALA A 99 7.11 13.36 -22.87
C ALA A 99 8.10 12.98 -23.98
N ARG A 100 8.94 13.92 -24.42
CA ARG A 100 9.98 13.72 -25.45
C ARG A 100 11.01 12.67 -25.01
N ALA A 101 11.29 12.59 -23.72
CA ALA A 101 12.14 11.55 -23.13
C ALA A 101 11.42 10.19 -22.90
N GLY A 102 10.18 10.04 -23.38
CA GLY A 102 9.43 8.79 -23.33
C GLY A 102 8.79 8.46 -21.98
N TYR A 103 8.61 9.46 -21.10
CA TYR A 103 7.90 9.24 -19.84
C TYR A 103 6.41 9.04 -20.10
N ARG A 104 5.84 7.95 -19.55
CA ARG A 104 4.39 7.69 -19.58
C ARG A 104 3.60 8.83 -18.93
N ASP A 105 2.40 9.09 -19.41
CA ASP A 105 1.51 10.15 -18.89
C ASP A 105 1.21 9.99 -17.40
N ALA A 106 0.99 8.76 -16.93
CA ALA A 106 0.81 8.47 -15.51
C ALA A 106 2.04 8.85 -14.67
N THR A 107 3.25 8.70 -15.22
CA THR A 107 4.49 9.12 -14.55
C THR A 107 4.59 10.64 -14.53
N ARG A 108 4.32 11.31 -15.66
CA ARG A 108 4.31 12.78 -15.79
C ARG A 108 3.30 13.42 -14.82
N ALA A 109 2.07 12.91 -14.78
CA ALA A 109 1.01 13.40 -13.88
C ALA A 109 1.37 13.25 -12.39
N ARG A 110 2.04 12.14 -12.03
CA ARG A 110 2.55 11.91 -10.68
C ARG A 110 3.66 12.91 -10.32
N MET A 111 4.62 13.13 -11.22
CA MET A 111 5.68 14.12 -11.00
C MET A 111 5.10 15.53 -10.86
N LEU A 112 4.14 15.92 -11.71
CA LEU A 112 3.41 17.19 -11.59
C LEU A 112 2.72 17.33 -10.22
N SER A 113 2.17 16.24 -9.70
CA SER A 113 1.56 16.23 -8.36
C SER A 113 2.58 16.45 -7.24
N ALA A 114 3.79 15.89 -7.38
CA ALA A 114 4.89 16.11 -6.44
C ALA A 114 5.35 17.58 -6.47
N VAL A 115 5.51 18.17 -7.67
CA VAL A 115 5.85 19.60 -7.85
C VAL A 115 4.76 20.49 -7.23
N SER A 116 3.50 20.27 -7.57
CA SER A 116 2.38 21.04 -7.03
C SER A 116 2.30 20.95 -5.50
N ALA A 117 2.59 19.78 -4.94
CA ALA A 117 2.66 19.59 -3.49
C ALA A 117 3.86 20.33 -2.87
N PHE A 118 5.03 20.33 -3.51
CA PHE A 118 6.20 21.07 -3.04
C PHE A 118 5.95 22.58 -2.97
N TYR A 119 5.37 23.16 -4.02
CA TYR A 119 4.96 24.57 -4.03
C TYR A 119 3.97 24.88 -2.91
N ARG A 120 2.85 24.16 -2.89
CA ARG A 120 1.74 24.47 -1.98
C ARG A 120 2.03 24.17 -0.51
N LYS A 121 2.73 23.07 -0.22
CA LYS A 121 2.94 22.59 1.16
C LYS A 121 4.20 23.15 1.81
N TYR A 122 5.13 23.65 1.01
CA TYR A 122 6.42 24.14 1.51
C TYR A 122 6.76 25.53 0.98
N LEU A 123 7.01 25.69 -0.33
CA LEU A 123 7.55 26.96 -0.85
C LEU A 123 6.65 28.17 -0.53
N MET A 124 5.34 28.03 -0.70
CA MET A 124 4.39 29.10 -0.37
C MET A 124 4.29 29.40 1.12
N ARG A 125 4.42 28.37 1.96
CA ARG A 125 4.37 28.53 3.42
C ARG A 125 5.62 29.20 3.96
N GLU A 126 6.77 28.91 3.36
CA GLU A 126 8.07 29.50 3.72
C GLU A 126 8.32 30.85 3.02
N GLY A 127 7.39 31.36 2.21
CA GLY A 127 7.52 32.62 1.48
C GLY A 127 8.54 32.59 0.34
N LEU A 128 8.95 31.39 -0.13
CA LEU A 128 9.90 31.21 -1.23
C LEU A 128 9.23 31.29 -2.61
N SER A 129 7.91 31.26 -2.65
CA SER A 129 7.09 31.52 -3.84
C SER A 129 5.72 31.99 -3.37
N ASP A 130 5.10 32.91 -4.09
CA ASP A 130 3.77 33.46 -3.81
C ASP A 130 2.63 32.70 -4.51
N HIS A 131 2.96 31.77 -5.41
CA HIS A 131 2.00 31.06 -6.24
C HIS A 131 2.42 29.61 -6.51
N ASN A 132 1.54 28.83 -7.13
CA ASN A 132 1.80 27.45 -7.53
C ASN A 132 1.60 27.31 -9.05
N PRO A 133 2.66 27.38 -9.87
CA PRO A 133 2.52 27.29 -11.32
C PRO A 133 1.98 25.92 -11.77
N ALA A 134 2.29 24.85 -11.03
CA ALA A 134 1.80 23.50 -11.31
C ALA A 134 0.29 23.31 -11.03
N ALA A 135 -0.35 24.25 -10.32
CA ALA A 135 -1.80 24.25 -10.14
C ALA A 135 -2.56 24.78 -11.36
N LEU A 136 -1.90 25.60 -12.19
CA LEU A 136 -2.48 26.28 -13.35
C LEU A 136 -2.33 25.49 -14.66
N VAL A 137 -1.55 24.41 -14.66
CA VAL A 137 -1.31 23.58 -15.85
C VAL A 137 -2.63 23.02 -16.40
N ASP A 138 -2.84 23.21 -17.70
CA ASP A 138 -3.92 22.54 -18.40
C ASP A 138 -3.59 21.05 -18.59
N ARG A 139 -4.12 20.23 -17.69
CA ARG A 139 -3.92 18.78 -17.73
C ARG A 139 -4.51 18.12 -18.97
N ALA A 140 -5.54 18.72 -19.60
CA ALA A 140 -6.12 18.19 -20.82
C ALA A 140 -5.17 18.40 -22.00
N ALA A 141 -4.70 19.63 -22.19
CA ALA A 141 -3.74 19.99 -23.23
C ALA A 141 -2.42 19.19 -23.11
N GLN A 142 -2.01 18.88 -21.88
CA GLN A 142 -0.79 18.11 -21.61
C GLN A 142 -0.97 16.58 -21.73
N HIS A 143 -2.16 16.10 -22.10
CA HIS A 143 -2.55 14.69 -22.14
C HIS A 143 -2.34 13.97 -20.79
N LEU A 144 -2.50 14.70 -19.67
CA LEU A 144 -2.34 14.19 -18.30
C LEU A 144 -3.67 13.82 -17.64
N ASN A 145 -4.79 14.23 -18.23
CA ASN A 145 -6.08 13.69 -17.83
C ASN A 145 -6.08 12.19 -18.11
N ARG A 146 -6.57 11.39 -17.15
CA ARG A 146 -7.13 10.09 -17.54
C ARG A 146 -8.16 10.41 -18.63
N ALA A 147 -8.09 9.72 -19.76
CA ALA A 147 -9.22 9.75 -20.68
C ALA A 147 -10.48 9.48 -19.85
N GLY A 148 -11.44 10.40 -19.91
CA GLY A 148 -12.70 10.26 -19.19
C GLY A 148 -13.27 8.88 -19.52
N GLY A 149 -13.52 8.06 -18.49
CA GLY A 149 -14.05 6.71 -18.69
C GLY A 149 -13.02 5.59 -18.87
N THR A 150 -11.71 5.81 -18.75
CA THR A 150 -10.79 4.67 -18.59
C THR A 150 -10.91 4.15 -17.15
N PRO A 151 -11.46 2.94 -16.90
CA PRO A 151 -11.38 2.34 -15.58
C PRO A 151 -9.91 2.28 -15.17
N SER A 152 -9.66 2.38 -13.86
CA SER A 152 -8.35 2.03 -13.29
C SER A 152 -7.90 0.75 -13.98
N THR A 153 -6.80 0.78 -14.73
CA THR A 153 -6.19 -0.40 -15.38
C THR A 153 -5.68 -1.44 -14.37
N THR A 154 -6.08 -1.31 -13.10
CA THR A 154 -5.95 -2.36 -12.12
C THR A 154 -6.91 -3.48 -12.50
N ALA A 155 -6.38 -4.46 -13.22
CA ALA A 155 -7.11 -5.67 -13.61
C ALA A 155 -7.79 -6.28 -12.38
N MET A 156 -9.10 -6.47 -12.48
CA MET A 156 -9.89 -7.19 -11.49
C MET A 156 -9.58 -8.69 -11.61
N TRP A 157 -9.36 -9.36 -10.49
CA TRP A 157 -9.29 -10.82 -10.44
C TRP A 157 -10.69 -11.42 -10.54
N SER A 158 -10.85 -12.50 -11.31
CA SER A 158 -12.09 -13.28 -11.34
C SER A 158 -12.41 -13.85 -9.95
N PHE A 159 -13.66 -14.30 -9.77
CA PHE A 159 -14.09 -14.90 -8.51
C PHE A 159 -13.25 -16.15 -8.19
N GLU A 160 -13.02 -17.00 -9.20
CA GLU A 160 -12.21 -18.21 -9.11
C GLU A 160 -10.75 -17.90 -8.81
N ALA A 161 -10.19 -16.82 -9.36
CA ALA A 161 -8.84 -16.39 -9.04
C ALA A 161 -8.71 -15.90 -7.58
N CYS A 162 -9.73 -15.23 -7.05
CA CYS A 162 -9.78 -14.89 -5.62
C CYS A 162 -9.81 -16.16 -4.76
N ARG A 163 -10.64 -17.15 -5.13
CA ARG A 163 -10.69 -18.47 -4.46
C ARG A 163 -9.35 -19.20 -4.53
N ALA A 164 -8.69 -19.19 -5.69
CA ALA A 164 -7.40 -19.81 -5.91
C ALA A 164 -6.30 -19.18 -5.04
N LEU A 165 -6.28 -17.86 -4.87
CA LEU A 165 -5.34 -17.17 -3.98
C LEU A 165 -5.53 -17.57 -2.52
N LEU A 166 -6.78 -17.64 -2.07
CA LEU A 166 -7.14 -18.06 -0.72
C LEU A 166 -6.74 -19.53 -0.49
N LEU A 167 -7.07 -20.43 -1.43
CA LEU A 167 -6.72 -21.85 -1.35
C LEU A 167 -5.22 -22.09 -1.41
N ALA A 168 -4.49 -21.36 -2.24
CA ALA A 168 -3.04 -21.39 -2.29
C ALA A 168 -2.43 -21.00 -0.94
N ALA A 169 -2.92 -19.93 -0.33
CA ALA A 169 -2.43 -19.47 0.97
C ALA A 169 -2.78 -20.46 2.09
N TYR A 170 -3.96 -21.08 2.02
CA TYR A 170 -4.39 -22.15 2.92
C TYR A 170 -3.48 -23.37 2.88
N LEU A 171 -3.25 -23.95 1.70
CA LEU A 171 -2.45 -25.17 1.53
C LEU A 171 -0.98 -24.99 1.94
N LEU A 172 -0.48 -23.76 1.89
CA LEU A 172 0.89 -23.40 2.29
C LEU A 172 1.02 -22.92 3.74
N ALA A 173 -0.10 -22.76 4.47
CA ALA A 173 -0.12 -22.12 5.78
C ALA A 173 0.79 -22.83 6.80
N ASP A 174 0.77 -24.16 6.81
CA ASP A 174 1.58 -24.98 7.72
C ASP A 174 2.91 -25.44 7.09
N ARG A 175 3.19 -25.02 5.85
CA ARG A 175 4.39 -25.44 5.10
C ARG A 175 5.57 -24.48 5.23
N SER A 176 5.39 -23.37 5.96
CA SER A 176 6.46 -22.41 6.20
C SER A 176 6.31 -21.70 7.54
N ARG A 177 7.43 -21.25 8.13
CA ARG A 177 7.47 -20.53 9.41
C ARG A 177 6.55 -19.30 9.47
N ASN A 178 6.24 -18.68 8.33
CA ASN A 178 5.34 -17.53 8.27
C ASN A 178 4.03 -17.85 7.53
N GLY A 179 3.73 -19.11 7.25
CA GLY A 179 2.63 -19.47 6.35
C GLY A 179 1.27 -19.07 6.91
N ARG A 180 1.01 -19.27 8.20
CA ARG A 180 -0.24 -18.81 8.86
C ARG A 180 -0.40 -17.30 8.83
N ARG A 181 0.70 -16.54 9.03
CA ARG A 181 0.71 -15.08 8.85
C ARG A 181 0.31 -14.71 7.43
N ASP A 182 0.95 -15.35 6.45
CA ASP A 182 0.77 -15.05 5.05
C ASP A 182 -0.66 -15.39 4.59
N ARG A 183 -1.23 -16.50 5.08
CA ARG A 183 -2.65 -16.82 4.94
C ARG A 183 -3.54 -15.72 5.52
N ALA A 184 -3.36 -15.36 6.78
CA ALA A 184 -4.16 -14.32 7.42
C ALA A 184 -4.08 -12.97 6.68
N MET A 185 -2.92 -12.60 6.14
CA MET A 185 -2.77 -11.39 5.33
C MET A 185 -3.58 -11.45 4.03
N ILE A 186 -3.59 -12.59 3.32
CA ILE A 186 -4.35 -12.76 2.08
C ILE A 186 -5.86 -12.82 2.34
N GLU A 187 -6.26 -13.50 3.41
CA GLU A 187 -7.64 -13.59 3.88
C GLU A 187 -8.23 -12.21 4.18
N VAL A 188 -7.51 -11.39 4.95
CA VAL A 188 -7.93 -10.01 5.23
C VAL A 188 -7.95 -9.18 3.95
N LEU A 189 -6.92 -9.26 3.11
CA LEU A 189 -6.82 -8.45 1.89
C LEU A 189 -7.98 -8.72 0.92
N ILE A 190 -8.27 -9.99 0.63
CA ILE A 190 -9.31 -10.40 -0.33
C ILE A 190 -10.70 -10.33 0.30
N GLY A 191 -10.84 -10.80 1.54
CA GLY A 191 -12.13 -10.90 2.21
C GLY A 191 -12.73 -9.55 2.61
N THR A 192 -11.93 -8.47 2.65
CA THR A 192 -12.39 -7.15 3.13
C THR A 192 -12.10 -5.97 2.17
N GLY A 193 -11.23 -6.15 1.18
CA GLY A 193 -10.85 -5.08 0.25
C GLY A 193 -10.07 -3.91 0.88
N VAL A 194 -9.46 -4.11 2.06
CA VAL A 194 -8.54 -3.11 2.66
C VAL A 194 -7.33 -2.84 1.77
N ARG A 195 -6.74 -1.65 1.88
CA ARG A 195 -5.50 -1.34 1.15
C ARG A 195 -4.32 -2.10 1.76
N ALA A 196 -3.29 -2.38 0.96
CA ALA A 196 -2.09 -3.06 1.45
C ALA A 196 -1.38 -2.26 2.57
N GLU A 197 -1.35 -0.93 2.47
CA GLU A 197 -0.80 -0.05 3.50
C GLU A 197 -1.64 -0.07 4.79
N GLU A 198 -2.97 -0.17 4.66
CA GLU A 198 -3.88 -0.30 5.79
C GLU A 198 -3.65 -1.65 6.48
N LEU A 199 -3.61 -2.74 5.71
CA LEU A 199 -3.36 -4.10 6.18
C LEU A 199 -2.07 -4.20 7.00
N VAL A 200 -0.95 -3.70 6.47
CA VAL A 200 0.33 -3.77 7.20
C VAL A 200 0.45 -2.73 8.31
N GLY A 201 -0.43 -1.73 8.34
CA GLY A 201 -0.45 -0.63 9.30
C GLY A 201 -1.19 -0.95 10.61
N VAL A 202 -2.04 -1.97 10.63
CA VAL A 202 -2.83 -2.34 11.83
C VAL A 202 -1.96 -2.88 12.96
N ASN A 203 -2.44 -2.69 14.18
CA ASN A 203 -1.83 -3.13 15.43
C ASN A 203 -2.65 -4.26 16.05
N LEU A 204 -2.07 -4.97 17.02
CA LEU A 204 -2.75 -6.03 17.74
C LEU A 204 -4.03 -5.51 18.42
N ALA A 205 -3.96 -4.33 19.02
CA ALA A 205 -5.10 -3.66 19.66
C ALA A 205 -6.22 -3.21 18.69
N ASP A 206 -5.96 -3.22 17.38
CA ASP A 206 -6.95 -2.84 16.37
C ASP A 206 -7.87 -4.02 15.99
N TYR A 207 -7.49 -5.24 16.37
CA TYR A 207 -8.27 -6.45 16.11
C TYR A 207 -9.14 -6.81 17.31
N HIS A 208 -10.40 -7.17 17.04
CA HIS A 208 -11.34 -7.60 18.08
C HIS A 208 -12.26 -8.69 17.54
N ARG A 209 -12.34 -9.81 18.26
CA ARG A 209 -13.26 -10.92 17.99
C ARG A 209 -14.02 -11.27 19.28
N PRO A 210 -15.33 -10.97 19.38
CA PRO A 210 -16.08 -11.16 20.61
C PRO A 210 -16.40 -12.63 20.90
N THR A 211 -16.59 -13.46 19.87
CA THR A 211 -17.00 -14.85 20.00
C THR A 211 -16.10 -15.77 19.16
N PRO A 212 -15.51 -16.83 19.73
CA PRO A 212 -14.80 -17.86 18.96
C PRO A 212 -15.69 -18.46 17.87
N GLY A 213 -15.15 -18.69 16.67
CA GLY A 213 -15.92 -19.14 15.51
C GLY A 213 -16.86 -18.09 14.89
N GLY A 214 -17.09 -16.97 15.57
CA GLY A 214 -17.92 -15.85 15.10
C GLY A 214 -17.17 -14.82 14.25
N PRO A 215 -17.87 -13.79 13.75
CA PRO A 215 -17.23 -12.68 13.05
C PRO A 215 -16.33 -11.84 13.97
N GLY A 216 -15.38 -11.13 13.37
CA GLY A 216 -14.49 -10.19 14.05
C GLY A 216 -14.58 -8.79 13.46
N SER A 217 -13.72 -7.90 13.93
CA SER A 217 -13.56 -6.55 13.39
C SER A 217 -12.10 -6.10 13.43
N LEU A 218 -11.71 -5.29 12.45
CA LEU A 218 -10.39 -4.69 12.35
C LEU A 218 -10.52 -3.17 12.20
N ARG A 219 -9.86 -2.41 13.07
CA ARG A 219 -9.72 -0.96 12.92
C ARG A 219 -8.58 -0.66 11.95
N VAL A 220 -8.89 0.06 10.87
CA VAL A 220 -7.89 0.45 9.86
C VAL A 220 -7.73 1.96 9.82
N HIS A 221 -6.49 2.41 9.67
CA HIS A 221 -6.12 3.83 9.70
C HIS A 221 -5.96 4.36 8.27
N GLY A 222 -6.88 5.24 7.85
CA GLY A 222 -6.90 5.81 6.50
C GLY A 222 -6.02 7.06 6.33
N LYS A 223 -5.85 7.50 5.07
CA LYS A 223 -5.15 8.75 4.75
C LYS A 223 -5.88 9.95 5.38
N GLY A 224 -5.16 10.75 6.16
CA GLY A 224 -5.71 11.91 6.86
C GLY A 224 -6.31 11.61 8.24
N ALA A 225 -5.85 10.54 8.91
CA ALA A 225 -6.28 10.14 10.26
C ALA A 225 -7.78 9.79 10.38
N LYS A 226 -8.42 9.42 9.27
CA LYS A 226 -9.80 8.89 9.28
C LYS A 226 -9.73 7.39 9.52
N ASP A 227 -9.98 6.98 10.75
CA ASP A 227 -10.11 5.58 11.15
C ASP A 227 -11.47 5.02 10.72
N ARG A 228 -11.51 3.75 10.30
CA ARG A 228 -12.77 3.01 10.10
C ARG A 228 -12.66 1.60 10.65
N ARG A 229 -13.78 1.02 11.07
CA ARG A 229 -13.85 -0.41 11.42
C ARG A 229 -14.30 -1.19 10.20
N VAL A 230 -13.63 -2.31 9.96
CA VAL A 230 -13.91 -3.25 8.87
C VAL A 230 -14.37 -4.55 9.51
N ALA A 231 -15.51 -5.08 9.07
CA ALA A 231 -15.98 -6.37 9.56
C ALA A 231 -15.11 -7.50 9.00
N LEU A 232 -14.94 -8.56 9.79
CA LEU A 232 -14.25 -9.78 9.39
C LEU A 232 -15.26 -10.91 9.47
N ALA A 233 -15.53 -11.58 8.36
CA ALA A 233 -16.31 -12.81 8.39
C ALA A 233 -15.53 -13.91 9.14
N ALA A 234 -16.25 -14.92 9.63
CA ALA A 234 -15.66 -16.00 10.41
C ALA A 234 -14.41 -16.63 9.77
N PRO A 235 -14.36 -16.98 8.46
CA PRO A 235 -13.16 -17.56 7.86
C PRO A 235 -11.91 -16.65 7.95
N VAL A 236 -12.11 -15.33 7.80
CA VAL A 236 -11.05 -14.33 7.88
C VAL A 236 -10.57 -14.18 9.31
N ALA A 237 -11.49 -14.13 10.26
CA ALA A 237 -11.18 -14.08 11.69
C ALA A 237 -10.49 -15.37 12.16
N ASP A 238 -10.90 -16.55 11.66
CA ASP A 238 -10.27 -17.84 11.96
C ASP A 238 -8.83 -17.90 11.46
N ALA A 239 -8.55 -17.41 10.25
CA ALA A 239 -7.20 -17.33 9.74
C ALA A 239 -6.32 -16.39 10.60
N LEU A 240 -6.88 -15.26 11.07
CA LEU A 240 -6.20 -14.36 11.99
C LEU A 240 -5.92 -15.01 13.35
N GLU A 241 -6.90 -15.66 13.97
CA GLU A 241 -6.69 -16.39 15.24
C GLU A 241 -5.64 -17.50 15.08
N SER A 242 -5.69 -18.26 13.98
CA SER A 242 -4.69 -19.30 13.69
C SER A 242 -3.28 -18.72 13.57
N TYR A 243 -3.13 -17.53 12.99
CA TYR A 243 -1.86 -16.82 13.00
C TYR A 243 -1.46 -16.35 14.41
N LEU A 244 -2.39 -15.75 15.15
CA LEU A 244 -2.11 -15.21 16.48
C LEU A 244 -1.74 -16.28 17.51
N ALA A 245 -2.31 -17.48 17.40
CA ALA A 245 -1.98 -18.63 18.26
C ALA A 245 -0.49 -19.03 18.14
N ASP A 246 0.09 -18.92 16.95
CA ASP A 246 1.49 -19.28 16.68
C ASP A 246 2.42 -18.05 16.58
N ARG A 247 1.90 -16.86 16.89
CA ARG A 247 2.63 -15.60 16.73
C ARG A 247 3.73 -15.49 17.78
N VAL A 248 4.94 -15.85 17.39
CA VAL A 248 6.14 -15.71 18.21
C VAL A 248 6.63 -14.26 18.21
N LEU A 249 6.64 -13.62 19.37
CA LEU A 249 7.33 -12.35 19.59
C LEU A 249 8.84 -12.61 19.70
N PRO A 250 9.72 -11.78 19.09
CA PRO A 250 11.14 -11.91 19.33
C PRO A 250 11.43 -11.63 20.80
N THR A 251 12.02 -12.60 21.48
CA THR A 251 12.66 -12.41 22.78
C THR A 251 13.98 -11.68 22.57
N VAL A 252 13.94 -10.39 22.22
CA VAL A 252 15.13 -9.54 22.38
C VAL A 252 15.15 -9.11 23.84
N PRO A 253 16.16 -9.50 24.65
CA PRO A 253 16.29 -8.96 25.99
C PRO A 253 16.40 -7.44 25.87
N ALA A 254 15.54 -6.72 26.58
CA ALA A 254 15.64 -5.27 26.66
C ALA A 254 17.06 -4.93 27.15
N LEU A 255 17.84 -4.22 26.32
CA LEU A 255 19.12 -3.68 26.76
C LEU A 255 18.84 -2.74 27.96
N PRO A 256 19.65 -2.79 29.02
CA PRO A 256 19.47 -1.91 30.18
C PRO A 256 19.42 -0.45 29.71
N GLY A 257 18.32 0.26 30.01
CA GLY A 257 18.11 1.66 29.62
C GLY A 257 17.12 1.90 28.48
N GLN A 258 16.53 0.87 27.86
CA GLN A 258 15.37 1.04 26.98
C GLN A 258 14.06 0.91 27.78
N ASN A 259 13.49 2.04 28.19
CA ASN A 259 12.12 2.07 28.70
C ASN A 259 11.10 1.92 27.57
N ALA A 260 10.09 1.09 27.85
CA ALA A 260 8.80 0.91 27.18
C ALA A 260 8.75 0.10 25.86
N ILE A 261 7.92 -0.94 25.92
CA ILE A 261 7.22 -1.60 24.80
C ILE A 261 6.82 -0.53 23.75
N PRO A 262 6.99 -0.76 22.43
CA PRO A 262 6.53 0.18 21.42
C PRO A 262 5.05 0.49 21.65
N THR A 263 4.68 1.78 21.68
CA THR A 263 3.34 2.26 22.04
C THR A 263 2.17 1.67 21.23
N ARG A 264 2.42 0.96 20.12
CA ARG A 264 1.46 0.04 19.48
C ARG A 264 2.16 -1.15 18.83
N GLU A 265 1.87 -2.35 19.32
CA GLU A 265 2.40 -3.62 18.82
C GLU A 265 1.81 -3.95 17.42
N PRO A 266 2.63 -4.11 16.36
CA PRO A 266 2.11 -4.43 15.02
C PRO A 266 1.39 -5.79 14.98
N LEU A 267 0.25 -5.88 14.31
CA LEU A 267 -0.47 -7.16 14.17
C LEU A 267 0.37 -8.17 13.39
N PHE A 268 0.80 -7.78 12.18
CA PHE A 268 1.62 -8.63 11.31
C PHE A 268 3.11 -8.35 11.46
N LEU A 269 3.85 -9.39 11.83
CA LEU A 269 5.29 -9.34 12.08
C LEU A 269 6.11 -10.07 11.03
N THR A 270 7.31 -9.59 10.74
CA THR A 270 8.35 -10.33 10.01
C THR A 270 8.89 -11.46 10.88
N SER A 271 9.70 -12.36 10.30
CA SER A 271 10.39 -13.40 11.08
C SER A 271 11.37 -12.86 12.13
N THR A 272 11.73 -11.58 12.04
CA THR A 272 12.56 -10.85 13.01
C THR A 272 11.72 -10.01 13.98
N GLY A 273 10.39 -10.10 13.90
CA GLY A 273 9.41 -9.35 14.69
C GLY A 273 9.31 -7.86 14.43
N ALA A 274 9.80 -7.38 13.29
CA ALA A 274 9.49 -6.03 12.84
C ALA A 274 8.10 -5.99 12.19
N ARG A 275 7.51 -4.81 12.04
CA ARG A 275 6.29 -4.63 11.22
C ARG A 275 6.54 -5.09 9.79
N VAL A 276 5.61 -5.84 9.22
CA VAL A 276 5.66 -6.21 7.80
C VAL A 276 5.60 -4.95 6.92
N HIS A 277 6.49 -4.82 5.93
CA HIS A 277 6.46 -3.70 4.99
C HIS A 277 5.44 -3.96 3.86
N VAL A 278 4.81 -2.91 3.31
CA VAL A 278 3.80 -3.03 2.24
C VAL A 278 4.26 -3.83 1.02
N SER A 279 5.56 -3.74 0.66
CA SER A 279 6.12 -4.51 -0.45
C SER A 279 6.08 -6.03 -0.23
N HIS A 280 5.95 -6.48 1.02
CA HIS A 280 5.77 -7.89 1.34
C HIS A 280 4.45 -8.43 0.79
N VAL A 281 3.37 -7.64 0.79
CA VAL A 281 2.06 -8.05 0.26
C VAL A 281 2.17 -8.38 -1.23
N GLN A 282 2.82 -7.50 -2.00
CA GLN A 282 3.09 -7.73 -3.43
C GLN A 282 3.98 -8.97 -3.66
N ALA A 283 5.02 -9.14 -2.83
CA ALA A 283 5.92 -10.28 -2.93
C ALA A 283 5.23 -11.60 -2.58
N LEU A 284 4.33 -11.59 -1.59
CA LEU A 284 3.52 -12.73 -1.19
C LEU A 284 2.60 -13.17 -2.33
N LEU A 285 1.82 -12.25 -2.91
CA LEU A 285 0.95 -12.52 -4.06
C LEU A 285 1.71 -13.15 -5.23
N ARG A 286 2.85 -12.56 -5.62
CA ARG A 286 3.71 -13.12 -6.69
C ARG A 286 4.25 -14.51 -6.35
N ARG A 287 4.61 -14.72 -5.08
CA ARG A 287 5.11 -16.02 -4.62
C ARG A 287 4.02 -17.08 -4.68
N LEU A 288 2.78 -16.76 -4.36
CA LEU A 288 1.65 -17.70 -4.50
C LEU A 288 1.46 -18.12 -5.96
N CYS A 289 1.42 -17.16 -6.90
CA CYS A 289 1.39 -17.48 -8.32
C CYS A 289 2.56 -18.39 -8.72
N ALA A 290 3.80 -17.96 -8.45
CA ALA A 290 4.99 -18.70 -8.86
C ALA A 290 5.11 -20.10 -8.23
N THR A 291 4.54 -20.32 -7.04
CA THR A 291 4.59 -21.63 -6.35
C THR A 291 3.68 -22.65 -7.05
N PHE A 292 2.51 -22.22 -7.52
CA PHE A 292 1.52 -23.09 -8.16
C PHE A 292 1.59 -23.09 -9.69
N THR A 293 2.35 -22.19 -10.29
CA THR A 293 2.66 -22.17 -11.72
C THR A 293 4.18 -22.15 -11.94
N PRO A 294 4.92 -23.16 -11.45
CA PRO A 294 6.37 -23.14 -11.52
C PRO A 294 6.86 -23.37 -12.96
N ASP A 295 7.91 -22.65 -13.38
CA ASP A 295 8.55 -22.86 -14.69
C ASP A 295 9.28 -24.20 -14.79
N SER A 296 9.58 -24.82 -13.65
CA SER A 296 10.31 -26.07 -13.56
C SER A 296 9.89 -26.84 -12.30
N PRO A 297 9.92 -28.18 -12.31
CA PRO A 297 9.52 -28.98 -11.17
C PRO A 297 10.25 -28.57 -9.87
N PRO A 298 9.54 -28.37 -8.76
CA PRO A 298 10.16 -27.95 -7.52
C PRO A 298 11.06 -29.05 -6.94
N ARG A 299 12.15 -28.65 -6.27
CA ARG A 299 13.09 -29.58 -5.63
C ARG A 299 12.49 -30.31 -4.44
N ALA A 300 11.61 -29.66 -3.69
CA ALA A 300 10.98 -30.26 -2.51
C ALA A 300 9.94 -31.30 -2.93
N ARG A 301 10.09 -32.54 -2.44
CA ARG A 301 9.18 -33.66 -2.76
C ARG A 301 7.73 -33.34 -2.40
N TRP A 302 7.49 -32.89 -1.16
CA TRP A 302 6.15 -32.54 -0.68
C TRP A 302 5.43 -31.51 -1.57
N LEU A 303 6.19 -30.60 -2.19
CA LEU A 303 5.60 -29.60 -3.08
C LEU A 303 5.27 -30.20 -4.45
N ARG A 304 6.08 -31.13 -4.96
CA ARG A 304 5.70 -31.89 -6.16
C ARG A 304 4.41 -32.68 -5.92
N ASP A 305 4.31 -33.37 -4.79
CA ASP A 305 3.14 -34.16 -4.43
C ASP A 305 1.90 -33.26 -4.23
N LEU A 306 2.07 -32.07 -3.66
CA LEU A 306 0.99 -31.08 -3.57
C LEU A 306 0.53 -30.63 -4.96
N LEU A 307 1.46 -30.37 -5.88
CA LEU A 307 1.16 -29.86 -7.21
C LEU A 307 0.47 -30.88 -8.12
N THR A 308 0.43 -32.17 -7.75
CA THR A 308 -0.34 -33.19 -8.47
C THR A 308 -1.82 -33.27 -8.04
N THR A 309 -2.23 -32.53 -7.01
CA THR A 309 -3.62 -32.55 -6.51
C THR A 309 -4.56 -31.74 -7.40
N GLU A 310 -5.86 -32.10 -7.42
CA GLU A 310 -6.89 -31.33 -8.14
C GLU A 310 -6.99 -29.88 -7.63
N SER A 311 -6.80 -29.69 -6.32
CA SER A 311 -6.74 -28.35 -5.71
C SER A 311 -5.60 -27.51 -6.29
N ALA A 312 -4.42 -28.09 -6.48
CA ALA A 312 -3.31 -27.38 -7.09
C ALA A 312 -3.54 -27.10 -8.59
N ALA A 313 -4.19 -28.02 -9.32
CA ALA A 313 -4.57 -27.80 -10.72
C ALA A 313 -5.57 -26.63 -10.88
N PHE A 314 -6.57 -26.55 -9.99
CA PHE A 314 -7.49 -25.41 -9.90
C PHE A 314 -6.73 -24.11 -9.64
N ILE A 315 -5.83 -24.11 -8.66
CA ILE A 315 -5.01 -22.92 -8.36
C ILE A 315 -4.17 -22.50 -9.56
N ALA A 316 -3.45 -23.44 -10.17
CA ALA A 316 -2.57 -23.16 -11.31
C ALA A 316 -3.35 -22.52 -12.47
N THR A 317 -4.51 -23.09 -12.80
CA THR A 317 -5.41 -22.59 -13.86
C THR A 317 -5.80 -21.13 -13.66
N HIS A 318 -6.15 -20.75 -12.42
CA HIS A 318 -6.64 -19.41 -12.15
C HIS A 318 -5.56 -18.40 -11.72
N LEU A 319 -4.36 -18.85 -11.32
CA LEU A 319 -3.25 -17.96 -10.98
C LEU A 319 -2.28 -17.71 -12.14
N ALA A 320 -2.19 -18.61 -13.13
CA ALA A 320 -1.30 -18.43 -14.28
C ALA A 320 -1.52 -17.10 -15.02
N PRO A 321 -2.77 -16.66 -15.30
CA PRO A 321 -3.02 -15.39 -15.98
C PRO A 321 -2.61 -14.16 -15.16
N LEU A 322 -2.49 -14.30 -13.83
CA LEU A 322 -2.18 -13.19 -12.93
C LEU A 322 -0.69 -12.99 -12.70
N ARG A 323 0.18 -13.91 -13.14
CA ARG A 323 1.60 -13.95 -12.78
C ARG A 323 2.34 -12.62 -12.97
N GLU A 324 2.09 -11.94 -14.09
CA GLU A 324 2.77 -10.68 -14.45
C GLU A 324 2.00 -9.43 -14.00
N THR A 325 0.70 -9.57 -13.69
CA THR A 325 -0.22 -8.45 -13.47
C THR A 325 -0.74 -8.36 -12.03
N ILE A 326 -0.45 -9.35 -11.19
CA ILE A 326 -0.96 -9.41 -9.82
C ILE A 326 -0.46 -8.24 -8.99
N HIS A 327 -1.38 -7.49 -8.39
CA HIS A 327 -1.08 -6.33 -7.56
C HIS A 327 -2.08 -6.21 -6.41
N PRO A 328 -1.68 -5.79 -5.18
CA PRO A 328 -2.58 -5.73 -4.03
C PRO A 328 -3.84 -4.89 -4.25
N HIS A 329 -3.79 -3.84 -5.07
CA HIS A 329 -4.95 -3.00 -5.35
C HIS A 329 -6.04 -3.72 -6.15
N SER A 330 -5.70 -4.78 -6.90
CA SER A 330 -6.67 -5.62 -7.60
C SER A 330 -7.60 -6.35 -6.63
N ALA A 331 -7.10 -6.78 -5.47
CA ALA A 331 -7.92 -7.41 -4.44
C ALA A 331 -9.10 -6.51 -4.01
N ARG A 332 -8.85 -5.21 -3.88
CA ARG A 332 -9.86 -4.23 -3.52
C ARG A 332 -10.91 -4.03 -4.60
N HIS A 333 -10.50 -3.96 -5.86
CA HIS A 333 -11.44 -3.87 -6.98
C HIS A 333 -12.28 -5.15 -7.09
N SER A 334 -11.65 -6.32 -6.96
CA SER A 334 -12.33 -7.61 -6.92
C SER A 334 -13.32 -7.72 -5.76
N TYR A 335 -12.96 -7.27 -4.55
CA TYR A 335 -13.89 -7.21 -3.42
C TYR A 335 -15.14 -6.40 -3.77
N ALA A 336 -14.94 -5.20 -4.32
CA ALA A 336 -16.05 -4.30 -4.63
C ALA A 336 -17.04 -4.93 -5.62
N THR A 337 -16.52 -5.43 -6.74
CA THR A 337 -17.34 -6.02 -7.80
C THR A 337 -18.00 -7.31 -7.33
N HIS A 338 -17.24 -8.26 -6.77
CA HIS A 338 -17.79 -9.54 -6.36
C HIS A 338 -18.77 -9.42 -5.20
N ALA A 339 -18.64 -8.40 -4.34
CA ALA A 339 -19.65 -8.11 -3.34
C ALA A 339 -20.97 -7.69 -4.00
N ILE A 340 -20.92 -6.73 -4.93
CA ILE A 340 -22.11 -6.22 -5.64
C ILE A 340 -22.77 -7.31 -6.48
N ASP A 341 -22.00 -8.08 -7.25
CA ASP A 341 -22.49 -9.18 -8.08
C ASP A 341 -23.21 -10.27 -7.27
N ARG A 342 -22.96 -10.31 -5.95
CA ARG A 342 -23.53 -11.28 -5.02
C ARG A 342 -24.68 -10.74 -4.19
N GLY A 343 -25.12 -9.50 -4.46
CA GLY A 343 -26.29 -8.90 -3.84
C GLY A 343 -25.98 -7.84 -2.78
N ALA A 344 -24.71 -7.57 -2.48
CA ALA A 344 -24.37 -6.54 -1.52
C ALA A 344 -24.75 -5.16 -2.05
N GLU A 345 -25.45 -4.38 -1.23
CA GLU A 345 -25.85 -3.01 -1.54
C GLU A 345 -24.60 -2.15 -1.81
N PRO A 346 -24.53 -1.38 -2.92
CA PRO A 346 -23.36 -0.55 -3.26
C PRO A 346 -22.94 0.40 -2.14
N ARG A 347 -23.89 0.87 -1.32
CA ARG A 347 -23.60 1.70 -0.14
C ARG A 347 -22.87 0.94 0.97
N GLN A 348 -23.16 -0.35 1.16
CA GLN A 348 -22.42 -1.19 2.11
C GLN A 348 -20.97 -1.36 1.65
N VAL A 349 -20.78 -1.67 0.37
CA VAL A 349 -19.45 -1.82 -0.24
C VAL A 349 -18.65 -0.51 -0.16
N GLN A 350 -19.27 0.64 -0.42
CA GLN A 350 -18.60 1.95 -0.28
C GLN A 350 -18.13 2.24 1.16
N ARG A 351 -18.94 1.85 2.17
CA ARG A 351 -18.59 1.99 3.59
C ARG A 351 -17.40 1.12 3.96
N ASP A 352 -17.43 -0.18 3.62
CA ASP A 352 -16.32 -1.12 3.88
C ASP A 352 -14.99 -0.58 3.30
N LEU A 353 -15.08 -0.03 2.09
CA LEU A 353 -13.94 0.50 1.36
C LEU A 353 -13.50 1.90 1.86
N GLY A 354 -14.34 2.66 2.55
CA GLY A 354 -13.99 3.98 3.07
C GLY A 354 -13.79 5.04 1.99
N HIS A 355 -14.66 5.06 0.96
CA HIS A 355 -14.68 6.14 -0.04
C HIS A 355 -15.22 7.44 0.58
N ALA A 356 -14.42 8.50 0.54
CA ALA A 356 -14.66 9.75 1.29
C ALA A 356 -15.53 10.81 0.55
N ALA A 357 -16.22 10.45 -0.54
CA ALA A 357 -16.99 11.41 -1.31
C ALA A 357 -18.43 10.93 -1.52
N LEU A 358 -19.36 11.45 -0.72
CA LEU A 358 -20.75 11.77 -1.06
C LEU A 358 -21.27 12.87 -0.11
N THR A 359 -22.14 13.73 -0.63
CA THR A 359 -22.47 15.11 -0.27
C THR A 359 -23.41 15.34 0.92
N THR A 360 -23.56 14.42 1.87
CA THR A 360 -24.50 14.63 3.00
C THR A 360 -23.97 14.05 4.32
N THR A 361 -23.54 14.94 5.21
CA THR A 361 -22.80 14.65 6.45
C THR A 361 -23.69 14.17 7.61
N GLU A 362 -25.02 14.26 7.51
CA GLU A 362 -25.91 14.09 8.67
C GLU A 362 -26.35 12.63 8.93
N GLY A 363 -26.30 11.73 7.93
CA GLY A 363 -26.63 10.30 8.13
C GLY A 363 -25.44 9.42 8.54
N TYR A 364 -24.21 9.94 8.50
CA TYR A 364 -22.99 9.14 8.56
C TYR A 364 -22.60 8.64 9.96
N LEU A 365 -23.06 9.30 11.03
CA LEU A 365 -22.57 9.00 12.38
C LEU A 365 -23.16 7.71 12.98
N HIS A 366 -24.37 7.32 12.55
CA HIS A 366 -25.08 6.18 13.14
C HIS A 366 -24.87 4.85 12.38
N ASP A 367 -24.55 4.88 11.08
CA ASP A 367 -24.42 3.68 10.24
C ASP A 367 -22.98 3.23 9.92
N ALA A 368 -21.96 4.08 10.15
CA ALA A 368 -20.56 3.75 9.85
C ALA A 368 -19.96 2.65 10.76
N ASN A 369 -20.65 2.31 11.85
CA ASN A 369 -20.26 1.25 12.80
C ASN A 369 -21.13 -0.01 12.70
N ASN A 370 -22.08 -0.07 11.77
CA ASN A 370 -22.95 -1.24 11.61
C ASN A 370 -22.22 -2.37 10.85
N LEU A 371 -21.36 -3.08 11.59
CA LEU A 371 -20.55 -4.21 11.10
C LEU A 371 -21.42 -5.39 10.64
N ALA A 372 -22.63 -5.53 11.18
CA ALA A 372 -23.54 -6.62 10.84
C ALA A 372 -23.99 -6.57 9.36
N ASN A 373 -24.06 -5.37 8.78
CA ASN A 373 -24.47 -5.14 7.38
C ASN A 373 -23.27 -4.93 6.45
N SER A 374 -22.13 -5.56 6.76
CA SER A 374 -20.93 -5.53 5.91
C SER A 374 -21.02 -6.57 4.79
N ALA A 375 -20.60 -6.21 3.58
CA ALA A 375 -20.59 -7.11 2.43
C ALA A 375 -19.61 -8.28 2.61
N THR A 376 -18.68 -8.16 3.57
CA THR A 376 -17.75 -9.22 3.96
C THR A 376 -18.49 -10.48 4.43
N HIS A 377 -19.65 -10.35 5.07
CA HIS A 377 -20.45 -11.48 5.54
C HIS A 377 -21.10 -12.29 4.40
N GLU A 378 -21.26 -11.70 3.22
CA GLU A 378 -21.79 -12.39 2.04
C GLU A 378 -20.67 -12.95 1.15
N LEU A 379 -19.64 -12.13 0.90
CA LEU A 379 -18.57 -12.48 -0.03
C LEU A 379 -17.60 -13.51 0.55
N SER A 380 -17.11 -13.30 1.79
CA SER A 380 -16.05 -14.15 2.34
C SER A 380 -16.48 -15.62 2.51
N PRO A 381 -17.66 -15.95 3.07
CA PRO A 381 -18.09 -17.35 3.12
C PRO A 381 -18.18 -17.99 1.73
N ALA A 382 -18.63 -17.23 0.74
CA ALA A 382 -18.78 -17.75 -0.61
C ALA A 382 -17.46 -18.08 -1.30
N LEU A 383 -16.42 -17.29 -1.08
CA LEU A 383 -15.07 -17.58 -1.58
C LEU A 383 -14.53 -18.90 -1.00
N HIS A 384 -14.91 -19.23 0.23
CA HIS A 384 -14.46 -20.42 0.95
C HIS A 384 -15.33 -21.67 0.74
N ARG A 385 -16.48 -21.54 0.08
CA ARG A 385 -17.37 -22.69 -0.16
C ARG A 385 -16.65 -23.79 -0.92
N GLY A 386 -16.81 -25.02 -0.43
CA GLY A 386 -16.32 -26.25 -1.06
C GLY A 386 -14.91 -26.70 -0.65
N TRP A 387 -14.15 -25.91 0.12
CA TRP A 387 -12.78 -26.32 0.50
C TRP A 387 -12.31 -25.90 1.91
N LEU A 388 -13.11 -25.15 2.65
CA LEU A 388 -12.98 -25.04 4.12
C LEU A 388 -13.88 -26.04 4.88
N SER A 389 -14.70 -26.84 4.19
CA SER A 389 -15.37 -27.98 4.82
C SER A 389 -14.38 -29.12 5.02
N PRO A 390 -14.42 -29.85 6.15
CA PRO A 390 -13.54 -31.00 6.45
C PRO A 390 -13.77 -32.22 5.53
N THR A 391 -14.52 -32.06 4.44
CA THR A 391 -14.95 -33.10 3.50
C THR A 391 -14.46 -32.79 2.08
N ILE A 392 -13.15 -32.59 1.91
CA ILE A 392 -12.52 -32.87 0.61
C ILE A 392 -11.94 -34.28 0.74
N PRO A 393 -12.39 -35.27 -0.06
CA PRO A 393 -11.74 -36.56 -0.11
C PRO A 393 -10.28 -36.35 -0.55
N GLY A 394 -9.35 -36.93 0.22
CA GLY A 394 -7.92 -36.89 -0.08
C GLY A 394 -7.53 -37.66 -1.34
#